data_AF-A0A1Y1MDW6-F1
#
_entry.id   AF-A0A1Y1MDW6-F1
#
_cell.length_a   1.000
_cell.length_b   1.000
_cell.length_c   1.000
_cell.angle_alpha   90.00
_cell.angle_beta   90.00
_cell.angle_gamma   90.00
#
_symmetry.space_group_name_H-M   'P 1'
#
loop_
_entity.id
_entity.type
_entity.pdbx_description
1 polymer ?
#
loop_
_entity_poly.entity_id
_entity_poly.type
_entity_poly.pdbx_seq_one_letter_code
_entity_poly.pdbx_strand_id
1 'polypeptide(L)'
;SDLETLLFNTPKRIQANYLMWKVVESSIPYLTEEVQLDKSPFRWKKCVSLTSKSMPIVTGALYVRKHFTEGTKQDVMEMVSNIKKQFANTIKTADWMDDDT
;
A
#
# COMPACT_ATOMS: atom_id res chain seq x y z
N SER A 1 -10.94 8.99 26.38
CA SER A 1 -11.08 8.37 25.03
C SER A 1 -11.55 6.93 25.20
N ASP A 2 -12.32 6.36 24.26
CA ASP A 2 -12.77 4.95 24.35
C ASP A 2 -11.60 3.96 24.53
N LEU A 3 -10.45 4.27 23.93
CA LEU A 3 -9.22 3.48 24.08
C LEU A 3 -8.68 3.52 25.51
N GLU A 4 -8.71 4.69 26.15
CA GLU A 4 -8.23 4.89 27.52
C GLU A 4 -9.09 4.08 28.51
N THR A 5 -10.41 4.18 28.37
CA THR A 5 -11.37 3.38 29.15
C THR A 5 -11.11 1.88 28.99
N LEU A 6 -10.87 1.41 27.77
CA LEU A 6 -10.55 0.01 27.49
C LEU A 6 -9.24 -0.43 28.15
N LEU A 7 -8.20 0.39 28.09
CA LEU A 7 -6.89 0.10 28.69
C LEU A 7 -6.92 0.11 30.22
N PHE A 8 -7.76 0.92 30.86
CA PHE A 8 -7.92 0.91 32.31
C PHE A 8 -8.76 -0.29 32.78
N ASN A 9 -9.81 -0.66 32.05
CA ASN A 9 -10.72 -1.73 32.45
C ASN A 9 -10.22 -3.14 32.10
N THR A 10 -9.25 -3.26 31.20
CA THR A 10 -8.70 -4.56 30.80
C THR A 10 -7.57 -5.00 31.74
N PRO A 11 -7.58 -6.23 32.31
CA PRO A 11 -6.49 -6.74 33.12
C PRO A 11 -5.12 -6.70 32.40
N LYS A 12 -4.05 -6.35 33.13
CA LYS A 12 -2.70 -6.21 32.56
C LYS A 12 -2.20 -7.46 31.82
N ARG A 13 -2.56 -8.65 32.30
CA ARG A 13 -2.26 -9.92 31.64
C ARG A 13 -2.87 -10.02 30.24
N ILE A 14 -4.11 -9.57 30.06
CA ILE A 14 -4.79 -9.62 28.76
C ILE A 14 -4.14 -8.63 27.79
N GLN A 15 -3.80 -7.43 28.26
CA GLN A 15 -3.05 -6.46 27.47
C GLN A 15 -1.69 -7.01 27.02
N ALA A 16 -0.93 -7.60 27.95
CA ALA A 16 0.37 -8.21 27.66
C ALA A 16 0.25 -9.36 26.66
N ASN A 17 -0.71 -10.27 26.85
CA ASN A 17 -0.95 -11.39 25.93
C ASN A 17 -1.32 -10.89 24.52
N TYR A 18 -2.15 -9.85 24.41
CA TYR A 18 -2.52 -9.26 23.12
C TYR A 18 -1.30 -8.64 22.43
N LEU A 19 -0.49 -7.86 23.15
CA LEU A 19 0.74 -7.27 22.60
C LEU A 19 1.74 -8.34 22.16
N MET A 20 1.96 -9.36 22.98
CA MET A 20 2.81 -10.50 22.65
C MET A 20 2.31 -11.21 21.38
N TRP A 21 1.00 -11.46 21.28
CA TRP A 21 0.41 -12.05 20.09
C TRP A 21 0.61 -11.18 18.86
N LYS A 22 0.47 -9.86 18.96
CA LYS A 22 0.72 -8.94 17.83
C LYS A 22 2.17 -8.99 17.35
N VAL A 23 3.13 -9.11 18.26
CA VAL A 23 4.54 -9.30 17.90
C VAL A 23 4.74 -10.64 17.21
N VAL A 24 4.20 -11.74 17.76
CA VAL A 24 4.27 -13.08 17.16
C VAL A 24 3.66 -13.06 15.75
N GLU A 25 2.44 -12.55 15.61
CA GLU A 25 1.72 -12.42 14.35
C GLU A 25 2.54 -11.67 13.29
N SER A 26 3.16 -10.54 13.67
CA SER A 26 4.02 -9.77 12.77
C SER A 26 5.32 -10.49 12.37
N SER A 27 5.77 -11.43 13.19
CA SER A 27 7.02 -12.18 13.00
C SER A 27 6.83 -13.43 12.15
N ILE A 28 5.65 -14.04 12.15
CA ILE A 28 5.32 -15.28 11.41
C ILE A 28 5.85 -15.28 9.96
N PRO A 29 5.73 -14.20 9.16
CA PRO A 29 6.27 -14.18 7.80
C PRO A 29 7.79 -14.37 7.70
N TYR A 30 8.55 -14.20 8.78
CA TYR A 30 10.01 -14.31 8.78
C TYR A 30 10.52 -15.59 9.45
N LEU A 31 9.62 -16.41 9.99
CA LEU A 31 9.95 -17.67 10.67
C LEU A 31 9.94 -18.86 9.70
N THR A 32 10.21 -20.05 10.23
CA THR A 32 10.21 -21.31 9.47
C THR A 32 8.88 -21.56 8.77
N GLU A 33 8.90 -22.32 7.67
CA GLU A 33 7.69 -22.63 6.89
C GLU A 33 6.64 -23.44 7.68
N GLU A 34 7.05 -24.09 8.77
CA GLU A 34 6.17 -24.87 9.66
C GLU A 34 5.13 -24.00 10.37
N VAL A 35 5.48 -22.76 10.71
CA VAL A 35 4.60 -21.82 11.42
C VAL A 35 3.90 -20.82 10.48
N GLN A 36 4.23 -20.84 9.19
CA GLN A 36 3.60 -19.96 8.21
C GLN A 36 2.20 -20.47 7.86
N LEU A 37 1.19 -19.67 8.17
CA LEU A 37 -0.22 -19.97 7.87
C LEU A 37 -0.51 -19.96 6.35
N ASP A 38 0.22 -19.14 5.61
CA ASP A 38 0.04 -18.97 4.17
C ASP A 38 1.27 -19.49 3.43
N LYS A 39 1.22 -20.77 3.04
CA LYS A 39 2.26 -21.44 2.24
C LYS A 39 2.14 -21.00 0.79
N SER A 40 2.40 -19.73 0.51
CA SER A 40 2.52 -19.28 -0.88
C SER A 40 3.61 -20.13 -1.55
N PRO A 41 3.30 -20.84 -2.66
CA PRO A 41 4.21 -21.85 -3.21
C PRO A 41 5.51 -21.25 -3.77
N PHE A 42 5.61 -19.92 -3.86
CA PHE A 42 6.71 -19.22 -4.51
C PHE A 42 7.43 -18.25 -3.57
N ARG A 43 8.51 -18.73 -2.93
CA ARG A 43 9.38 -17.91 -2.06
C ARG A 43 9.84 -16.60 -2.71
N TRP A 44 10.12 -16.61 -4.02
CA TRP A 44 10.59 -15.42 -4.73
C TRP A 44 9.56 -14.28 -4.73
N LYS A 45 8.24 -14.59 -4.81
CA LYS A 45 7.19 -13.56 -4.80
C LYS A 45 7.15 -12.83 -3.46
N LYS A 46 7.34 -13.56 -2.36
CA LYS A 46 7.43 -13.00 -1.01
C LYS A 46 8.65 -12.08 -0.89
N CYS A 47 9.82 -12.52 -1.36
CA CYS A 47 11.02 -11.69 -1.35
C CYS A 47 10.83 -10.41 -2.18
N VAL A 48 10.26 -10.50 -3.40
CA VAL A 48 9.97 -9.33 -4.23
C VAL A 48 9.02 -8.38 -3.51
N SER A 49 7.92 -8.90 -2.94
CA SER A 49 6.94 -8.06 -2.22
C SER A 49 7.56 -7.34 -1.02
N LEU A 50 8.35 -8.05 -0.20
CA LEU A 50 9.03 -7.46 0.95
C LEU A 50 10.01 -6.36 0.52
N THR A 51 10.87 -6.63 -0.46
CA THR A 51 11.85 -5.65 -0.95
C THR A 51 11.16 -4.44 -1.58
N SER A 52 10.10 -4.64 -2.37
CA SER A 52 9.34 -3.54 -2.97
C SER A 52 8.64 -2.66 -1.91
N LYS A 53 8.15 -3.25 -0.82
CA LYS A 53 7.55 -2.49 0.29
C LYS A 53 8.59 -1.72 1.11
N SER A 54 9.73 -2.35 1.40
CA SER A 54 10.78 -1.73 2.23
C SER A 54 11.65 -0.74 1.46
N MET A 55 11.83 -0.93 0.15
CA MET A 55 12.69 -0.11 -0.71
C MET A 55 11.97 0.29 -2.02
N PRO A 56 10.85 1.03 -1.93
CA PRO A 56 10.02 1.33 -3.10
C PRO A 56 10.76 2.18 -4.15
N ILE A 57 11.58 3.14 -3.70
CA ILE A 57 12.33 4.01 -4.62
C ILE A 57 13.40 3.22 -5.38
N VAL A 58 14.17 2.38 -4.67
CA VAL A 58 15.25 1.58 -5.28
C VAL A 58 14.68 0.56 -6.25
N THR A 59 13.66 -0.19 -5.84
CA THR A 59 13.00 -1.18 -6.70
C THR A 59 12.31 -0.53 -7.90
N GLY A 60 11.66 0.61 -7.72
CA GLY A 60 11.09 1.40 -8.81
C GLY A 60 12.15 1.91 -9.79
N ALA A 61 13.26 2.45 -9.29
CA ALA A 61 14.36 2.93 -10.15
C ALA A 61 14.98 1.80 -10.98
N LEU A 62 15.18 0.61 -10.40
CA LEU A 62 15.65 -0.57 -11.12
C LEU A 62 14.67 -0.99 -12.22
N TYR A 63 13.36 -0.95 -11.92
CA TYR A 63 12.33 -1.27 -12.91
C TYR A 63 12.32 -0.28 -14.06
N VAL A 64 12.30 1.03 -13.77
CA VAL A 64 12.31 2.10 -14.77
C VAL A 64 13.52 1.99 -15.69
N ARG A 65 14.73 1.82 -15.14
CA ARG A 65 15.97 1.69 -15.91
C ARG A 65 15.95 0.52 -16.90
N LYS A 66 15.22 -0.55 -16.59
CA LYS A 66 15.21 -1.78 -17.39
C LYS A 66 14.03 -1.87 -18.36
N HIS A 67 12.87 -1.34 -17.98
CA HIS A 67 11.60 -1.60 -18.67
C HIS A 67 10.89 -0.35 -19.17
N PHE A 68 11.24 0.84 -18.68
CA PHE A 68 10.54 2.07 -19.03
C PHE A 68 11.37 2.87 -20.04
N THR A 69 10.78 3.16 -21.20
CA THR A 69 11.41 3.93 -22.26
C THR A 69 10.89 5.37 -22.25
N GLU A 70 11.65 6.32 -22.82
CA GLU A 70 11.21 7.71 -22.91
C GLU A 70 9.96 7.87 -23.78
N GLY A 71 9.75 7.02 -24.80
CA GLY A 71 8.53 7.02 -25.61
C GLY A 71 7.29 6.70 -24.79
N THR A 72 7.32 5.64 -23.97
CA THR A 72 6.22 5.29 -23.05
C THR A 72 5.91 6.42 -22.08
N LYS A 73 6.92 7.17 -21.64
CA LYS A 73 6.72 8.35 -20.79
C LYS A 73 5.93 9.44 -21.51
N GLN A 74 6.28 9.73 -22.76
CA GLN A 74 5.60 10.76 -23.56
C GLN A 74 4.13 10.39 -23.80
N ASP A 75 3.86 9.14 -24.20
CA ASP A 75 2.50 8.64 -24.44
C ASP A 75 1.63 8.76 -23.18
N VAL A 76 2.16 8.37 -22.02
CA VAL A 76 1.43 8.46 -20.74
C VAL A 76 1.21 9.92 -20.35
N MET A 77 2.18 10.81 -20.56
CA MET A 77 2.03 12.23 -20.27
C MET A 77 0.96 12.89 -21.15
N GLU A 78 0.88 12.52 -22.43
CA GLU A 78 -0.19 12.97 -23.32
C GLU A 78 -1.55 12.46 -22.85
N MET A 79 -1.66 11.17 -22.54
CA MET A 79 -2.90 10.58 -22.03
C MET A 79 -3.38 11.28 -20.75
N VAL A 80 -2.48 11.54 -19.79
CA VAL A 80 -2.82 12.26 -18.55
C VAL A 80 -3.26 13.70 -18.84
N SER A 81 -2.61 14.38 -19.78
CA SER A 81 -3.01 15.73 -20.21
C SER A 81 -4.42 15.73 -20.80
N ASN A 82 -4.74 14.75 -21.65
CA ASN A 82 -6.04 14.60 -22.28
C ASN A 82 -7.13 14.27 -21.25
N ILE A 83 -6.85 13.39 -20.27
CA ILE A 83 -7.76 13.09 -19.17
C ILE A 83 -8.06 14.37 -18.36
N LYS A 84 -7.03 15.14 -17.99
CA LYS A 84 -7.21 16.40 -17.25
C LYS A 84 -8.06 17.42 -18.01
N LYS A 85 -7.83 17.56 -19.33
CA LYS A 85 -8.63 18.45 -20.18
C LYS A 85 -10.09 18.01 -20.24
N GLN A 86 -10.33 16.72 -20.44
CA GLN A 86 -11.71 16.21 -20.48
C GLN A 86 -12.40 16.36 -19.13
N PHE A 87 -11.73 16.08 -18.02
CA PHE A 87 -12.27 16.30 -16.69
C PHE A 87 -12.65 17.77 -16.45
N ALA A 88 -11.80 18.71 -16.86
CA ALA A 88 -12.10 20.14 -16.76
C ALA A 88 -13.31 20.53 -17.64
N ASN A 89 -13.46 19.94 -18.82
CA ASN A 89 -14.64 20.16 -19.66
C ASN A 89 -15.90 19.60 -19.01
N THR A 90 -15.83 18.39 -18.43
CA THR A 90 -16.95 17.75 -17.74
C THR A 90 -17.43 18.59 -16.57
N ILE A 91 -16.52 19.18 -15.79
CA ILE A 91 -16.88 20.10 -14.70
C ILE A 91 -17.60 21.34 -15.24
N LYS A 92 -17.09 21.95 -16.31
CA LYS A 92 -17.72 23.14 -16.92
C LYS A 92 -19.14 22.88 -17.46
N THR A 93 -19.47 21.63 -17.78
CA THR A 93 -20.78 21.23 -18.29
C THR A 93 -21.63 20.52 -17.23
N ALA A 94 -21.20 20.53 -15.97
CA ALA A 94 -21.91 19.85 -14.89
C ALA A 94 -23.04 20.72 -14.36
N ASP A 95 -24.28 20.42 -14.74
CA ASP A 95 -25.48 21.18 -14.33
C ASP A 95 -25.74 21.19 -12.81
N TRP A 96 -25.04 20.35 -12.05
CA TRP A 96 -25.18 20.21 -10.60
C TRP A 96 -24.13 21.00 -9.80
N MET A 97 -23.11 21.56 -10.45
CA MET A 97 -22.10 22.42 -9.81
C MET A 97 -22.47 23.90 -10.03
N ASP A 98 -22.41 24.69 -8.96
CA ASP A 98 -22.56 26.14 -8.99
C ASP A 98 -21.25 26.84 -9.39
N ASP A 99 -21.36 28.09 -9.86
CA ASP A 99 -20.23 28.84 -10.43
C ASP A 99 -19.13 29.21 -9.41
N ASP A 100 -19.43 29.14 -8.11
CA ASP A 100 -18.52 29.49 -7.01
C ASP A 100 -17.68 28.32 -6.48
N THR A 101 -17.94 27.08 -6.94
CA THR A 101 -17.23 25.85 -6.51
C THR A 101 -16.21 25.37 -7.55
#